data_AF-A0A6N3B1I7-F1
#
_entry.id   AF-A0A6N3B1I7-F1
#
_cell.length_a   1.000
_cell.length_b   1.000
_cell.length_c   1.000
_cell.angle_alpha   90.00
_cell.angle_beta   90.00
_cell.angle_gamma   90.00
#
_symmetry.space_group_name_H-M   'P 1'
#
loop_
_entity.id
_entity.type
_entity.pdbx_description
1 polymer ?
#
loop_
_entity_poly.entity_id
_entity_poly.type
_entity_poly.pdbx_seq_one_letter_code
_entity_poly.pdbx_strand_id
1 'polypeptide(L)' 'MDKMDELEKRLIDLKLEKRQLVLSGKNTNRIDELIKEVEDELKENRKTEED' A
#
# COMPACT_ATOMS: atom_id res chain seq x y z
N MET A 1 17.07 -3.54 -5.04
CA MET A 1 15.65 -3.83 -4.81
C MET A 1 14.93 -2.96 -5.79
N ASP A 2 14.01 -3.51 -6.58
CA ASP A 2 13.31 -2.73 -7.60
C ASP A 2 12.30 -1.79 -6.94
N LYS A 3 11.99 -0.65 -7.57
CA LYS A 3 10.98 0.29 -7.09
C LYS A 3 9.62 -0.41 -6.93
N MET A 4 9.32 -1.36 -7.81
CA MET A 4 8.11 -2.20 -7.71
C MET A 4 8.15 -3.12 -6.48
N ASP A 5 9.28 -3.77 -6.19
CA ASP A 5 9.44 -4.60 -4.99
C ASP A 5 9.25 -3.78 -3.71
N GLU A 6 9.74 -2.54 -3.69
CA GLU A 6 9.60 -1.63 -2.55
C GLU A 6 8.13 -1.23 -2.31
N LEU A 7 7.40 -0.93 -3.38
CA LEU A 7 5.98 -0.60 -3.30
C LEU A 7 5.13 -1.81 -2.88
N GLU A 8 5.42 -3.01 -3.38
CA GLU A 8 4.71 -4.22 -2.97
C GLU A 8 4.97 -4.56 -1.49
N LYS A 9 6.21 -4.43 -1.03
CA LYS A 9 6.54 -4.58 0.40
C LYS A 9 5.81 -3.57 1.27
N ARG A 10 5.83 -2.29 0.87
CA ARG A 10 5.15 -1.22 1.60
C ARG A 10 3.64 -1.48 1.69
N LEU A 11 3.02 -2.00 0.62
CA LEU A 11 1.61 -2.36 0.62
C LEU A 11 1.30 -3.49 1.61
N ILE A 12 2.17 -4.51 1.69
CA ILE A 12 2.04 -5.61 2.66
C ILE A 12 2.12 -5.06 4.09
N ASP A 13 3.11 -4.22 4.38
CA ASP A 13 3.32 -3.65 5.70
C ASP A 13 2.11 -2.80 6.14
N LEU A 14 1.58 -1.95 5.25
CA LEU A 14 0.39 -1.15 5.53
C LEU A 14 -0.86 -2.02 5.79
N LYS A 15 -1.03 -3.12 5.05
CA LYS A 15 -2.15 -4.06 5.27
C LYS A 15 -2.03 -4.78 6.62
N LEU A 16 -0.81 -5.12 7.05
CA LEU A 16 -0.55 -5.69 8.36
C LEU A 16 -0.80 -4.69 9.49
N GLU A 17 -0.33 -3.45 9.33
CA GLU A 17 -0.55 -2.37 10.29
C GLU A 17 -2.04 -2.05 10.43
N LYS A 18 -2.77 -1.97 9.31
CA LYS A 18 -4.24 -1.82 9.30
C LYS A 18 -4.89 -2.92 10.15
N ARG A 19 -4.51 -4.18 9.93
CA ARG A 19 -5.07 -5.32 10.68
C ARG A 19 -4.83 -5.16 12.18
N GLN A 20 -3.64 -4.75 12.60
CA GLN A 20 -3.33 -4.50 14.01
C GLN A 20 -4.19 -3.37 14.60
N LEU A 21 -4.36 -2.27 13.85
CA LEU A 21 -5.19 -1.15 14.28
C LEU A 21 -6.66 -1.57 14.43
N VAL A 22 -7.22 -2.29 13.46
CA VAL A 22 -8.59 -2.83 13.52
C VAL A 22 -8.75 -3.73 14.74
N LEU A 23 -7.82 -4.65 14.97
CA LEU A 23 -7.85 -5.55 16.14
C LEU A 23 -7.78 -4.79 17.46
N SER A 24 -7.10 -3.64 17.48
CA SER A 24 -7.02 -2.75 18.65
C SER A 24 -8.19 -1.76 18.75
N GLY A 25 -9.17 -1.81 17.84
CA GLY A 25 -10.31 -0.89 17.81
C GLY A 25 -9.93 0.56 17.47
N LYS A 26 -8.78 0.78 16.81
CA LYS A 26 -8.28 2.10 16.44
C LYS A 26 -8.75 2.52 15.05
N ASN A 27 -8.75 3.83 14.81
CA ASN A 27 -9.05 4.39 13.50
C ASN A 27 -7.98 3.98 12.46
N THR A 28 -8.42 3.59 11.27
CA THR A 28 -7.55 3.18 10.16
C THR A 28 -7.60 4.08 8.95
N ASN A 29 -8.36 5.19 8.98
CA ASN A 29 -8.62 6.03 7.80
C ASN A 29 -7.32 6.49 7.13
N ARG A 30 -6.32 6.86 7.94
CA ARG A 30 -5.00 7.25 7.43
C ARG A 30 -4.26 6.10 6.75
N ILE A 31 -4.37 4.87 7.27
CA ILE A 31 -3.77 3.71 6.62
C ILE A 31 -4.52 3.35 5.34
N ASP A 32 -5.84 3.54 5.33
CA ASP A 32 -6.66 3.34 4.13
C ASP A 32 -6.28 4.29 2.99
N GLU A 33 -6.03 5.56 3.31
CA GLU A 33 -5.50 6.55 2.35
C GLU A 33 -4.12 6.14 1.82
N LEU A 34 -3.19 5.77 2.71
CA LEU A 34 -1.84 5.35 2.34
C LEU A 34 -1.83 4.07 1.48
N ILE A 35 -2.70 3.10 1.78
CA ILE A 35 -2.86 1.89 0.96
C ILE A 35 -3.29 2.28 -0.45
N LYS A 36 -4.26 3.19 -0.57
CA LYS A 36 -4.77 3.64 -1.86
C LYS A 36 -3.70 4.35 -2.68
N GLU A 37 -2.93 5.24 -2.07
CA GLU A 37 -1.80 5.91 -2.73
C GLU A 37 -0.78 4.91 -3.29
N VAL A 38 -0.42 3.89 -2.52
CA VAL A 38 0.53 2.85 -2.96
C VAL A 38 -0.08 1.98 -4.07
N GLU A 39 -1.37 1.65 -3.99
CA GLU A 39 -2.07 0.90 -5.04
C GLU A 39 -2.16 1.69 -6.36
N ASP A 40 -2.40 3.00 -6.28
CA ASP A 40 -2.41 3.90 -7.43
C ASP A 40 -1.00 4.02 -8.05
N GLU A 41 0.05 4.19 -7.24
CA GLU A 41 1.44 4.24 -7.73
C GLU A 41 1.87 2.92 -8.38
N LEU A 42 1.50 1.77 -7.80
CA LEU A 42 1.75 0.45 -8.40
C LEU A 42 1.06 0.31 -9.76
N LYS A 43 -0.15 0.86 -9.90
CA LYS A 43 -0.92 0.80 -11.14
C LYS A 43 -0.34 1.72 -12.22
N GLU A 44 0.15 2.90 -11.84
CA GLU A 44 0.82 3.83 -12.75
C GLU A 44 2.15 3.24 -13.26
N ASN A 45 2.98 2.69 -12.38
CA ASN A 45 4.25 2.07 -12.79
C ASN A 45 4.00 0.89 -13.76
N ARG A 46 3.00 0.03 -13.50
CA ARG A 46 2.64 -1.07 -14.42
C ARG A 46 2.17 -0.59 -15.78
N LYS A 47 1.39 0.50 -15.85
CA LYS A 47 0.96 1.07 -17.14
C LYS A 47 2.12 1.65 -17.93
N THR A 48 3.09 2.26 -17.24
CA THR A 48 4.25 2.88 -17.89
C THR A 48 5.22 1.85 -18.49
N GLU A 49 5.13 0.58 -18.07
CA GLU A 49 5.90 -0.53 -18.66
C GLU A 49 5.20 -1.20 -19.86
N GLU A 50 3.92 -0.92 -20.10
CA GLU A 50 3.13 -1.48 -21.21
C GLU A 50 3.03 -0.54 -22.43
N ASP A 51 3.43 0.74 -22.29
CA ASP A 51 3.47 1.78 -23.36
C ASP A 51 4.87 1.90 -24.01
#